data_AF-A0A812Q900-F1
#
_entry.id   AF-A0A812Q900-F1
#
_cell.length_a   1.000
_cell.length_b   1.000
_cell.length_c   1.000
_cell.angle_alpha   90.00
_cell.angle_beta   90.00
_cell.angle_gamma   90.00
#
_symmetry.space_group_name_H-M   'P 1'
#
loop_
_entity.id
_entity.type
_entity.pdbx_description
1 polymer ?
#
loop_
_entity_poly.entity_id
_entity_poly.type
_entity_poly.pdbx_seq_one_letter_code
_entity_poly.pdbx_strand_id
1 'polypeptide(L)'
;MPGEQERFPSDSRGHTLLYRKGDASGVPEEVVGLVDAFEQAPSARGALTVLEVYRANVPDDLKSSWETEKRKLEDRNLNPDFPKPDWQDREPSNGIDEETKQCLRREREEVAWQLLTMSQKHEGGARSCRVYHGCPTPKVVESICRTGFAGNVQKTKGWFGEGLYSTLNAPYALRYGLGMRDFWEKPGKEGWVIAAKLVYFHVYPVTEADNSTPLEPGLKGKRIGRADGACGCDCQFVCVRGHPPFGEHKNRTYHACEHGQRPEATEIVVNQEARILPEYLIKVQVTGDVGLCQKIQMASEHWGRHSRASVASGPSDGGSTTAQNQKGIQYDQKLMQLVKKALGRAPTETAEAETAENAETTATTETTDVGDIHYRLPKHQDDGWVTTVYVGVLGRDVEGDPQPRKKAARQSAAQKACAILRPP
;
A
#
# COMPACT_ATOMS: atom_id res chain seq x y z
N MET A 1 42.26 -2.49 3.62
CA MET A 1 41.77 -2.80 4.97
C MET A 1 40.41 -3.48 4.81
N PRO A 2 40.31 -4.81 4.96
CA PRO A 2 39.00 -5.45 5.04
C PRO A 2 38.35 -4.93 6.33
N GLY A 3 37.22 -4.23 6.20
CA GLY A 3 36.52 -3.69 7.36
C GLY A 3 36.10 -4.84 8.27
N GLU A 4 36.31 -4.68 9.58
CA GLU A 4 35.71 -5.55 10.59
C GLU A 4 34.21 -5.60 10.34
N GLN A 5 33.71 -6.71 9.79
CA GLN A 5 32.29 -6.98 9.76
C GLN A 5 31.88 -7.13 11.22
N GLU A 6 31.18 -6.13 11.77
CA GLU A 6 30.49 -6.24 13.04
C GLU A 6 29.49 -7.40 12.93
N ARG A 7 29.94 -8.60 13.28
CA ARG A 7 29.06 -9.73 13.52
C ARG A 7 28.27 -9.43 14.77
N PHE A 8 26.98 -9.76 14.76
CA PHE A 8 26.26 -9.94 16.00
C PHE A 8 27.00 -11.03 16.80
N PRO A 9 27.58 -10.74 17.98
CA PRO A 9 28.16 -11.78 18.81
C PRO A 9 27.00 -12.68 19.21
N SER A 10 27.12 -13.93 18.77
CA SER A 10 26.04 -14.91 18.63
C SER A 10 25.47 -15.44 19.95
N ASP A 11 25.86 -14.88 21.10
CA ASP A 11 25.64 -15.56 22.38
C ASP A 11 25.23 -14.67 23.57
N SER A 12 25.21 -13.33 23.43
CA SER A 12 25.01 -12.46 24.61
C SER A 12 23.68 -11.71 24.69
N ARG A 13 22.77 -11.86 23.72
CA ARG A 13 21.61 -10.93 23.59
C ARG A 13 20.23 -11.60 23.45
N GLY A 14 20.18 -12.93 23.50
CA GLY A 14 18.93 -13.72 23.56
C GLY A 14 18.09 -13.79 22.28
N HIS A 15 18.46 -13.08 21.21
CA HIS A 15 17.83 -13.21 19.89
C HIS A 15 18.13 -14.57 19.27
N THR A 16 17.15 -15.21 18.63
CA THR A 16 17.31 -16.51 17.98
C THR A 16 17.54 -16.32 16.47
N LEU A 17 18.68 -16.76 15.93
CA LEU A 17 18.91 -16.78 14.49
C LEU A 17 17.97 -17.81 13.83
N LEU A 18 17.15 -17.36 12.89
CA LEU A 18 16.20 -18.23 12.16
C LEU A 18 16.65 -18.53 10.73
N TYR A 19 17.40 -17.62 10.13
CA TYR A 19 17.87 -17.75 8.75
C TYR A 19 19.18 -17.01 8.57
N ARG A 20 20.10 -17.63 7.83
CA ARG A 20 21.31 -17.00 7.31
C ARG A 20 21.52 -17.45 5.87
N LYS A 21 21.83 -16.49 4.99
CA LYS A 21 22.11 -16.75 3.59
C LYS A 21 23.34 -17.66 3.46
N GLY A 22 23.18 -18.77 2.74
CA GLY A 22 24.25 -19.74 2.45
C GLY A 22 24.29 -20.92 3.42
N ASP A 23 23.52 -20.90 4.51
CA ASP A 23 23.35 -22.08 5.35
C ASP A 23 22.58 -23.16 4.57
N ALA A 24 22.97 -24.42 4.74
CA ALA A 24 22.36 -25.54 4.03
C ALA A 24 20.93 -25.87 4.49
N SER A 25 20.50 -25.30 5.61
CA SER A 25 19.13 -25.43 6.10
C SER A 25 18.16 -24.65 5.21
N GLY A 26 17.02 -25.26 4.90
CA GLY A 26 15.92 -24.58 4.24
C GLY A 26 15.46 -23.34 5.04
N VAL A 27 14.83 -22.39 4.35
CA VAL A 27 14.25 -21.20 4.99
C VAL A 27 13.00 -21.63 5.77
N PRO A 28 12.90 -21.38 7.10
CA PRO A 28 11.69 -21.68 7.85
C PRO A 28 10.48 -20.97 7.23
N GLU A 29 9.31 -21.61 7.22
CA GLU A 29 8.09 -21.07 6.59
C GLU A 29 7.75 -19.66 7.08
N GLU A 30 7.89 -19.42 8.38
CA GLU A 30 7.65 -18.11 9.00
C GLU A 30 8.61 -17.00 8.53
N VAL A 31 9.78 -17.36 7.99
CA VAL A 31 10.80 -16.43 7.49
C VAL A 31 10.65 -16.17 5.99
N VAL A 32 10.02 -17.06 5.23
CA VAL A 32 9.86 -16.93 3.77
C VAL A 32 9.26 -15.58 3.40
N GLY A 33 8.14 -15.20 4.03
CA GLY A 33 7.50 -13.91 3.78
C GLY A 33 8.37 -12.69 4.14
N LEU A 34 9.29 -12.82 5.10
CA LEU A 34 10.23 -11.75 5.45
C LEU A 34 11.34 -11.61 4.41
N VAL A 35 11.83 -12.73 3.87
CA VAL A 35 12.84 -12.74 2.79
C VAL A 35 12.24 -12.20 1.50
N ASP A 36 11.06 -12.68 1.13
CA ASP A 36 10.35 -12.26 -0.08
C ASP A 36 10.00 -10.78 -0.07
N ALA A 37 9.67 -10.22 1.11
CA ALA A 37 9.39 -8.79 1.26
C ALA A 37 10.55 -7.89 0.82
N PHE A 38 11.79 -8.40 0.78
CA PHE A 38 12.95 -7.70 0.25
C PHE A 38 13.38 -8.21 -1.12
N GLU A 39 13.63 -9.52 -1.26
CA GLU A 39 14.25 -10.10 -2.45
C GLU A 39 13.29 -10.18 -3.65
N GLN A 40 11.99 -10.28 -3.38
CA GLN A 40 10.93 -10.35 -4.40
C GLN A 40 10.14 -9.05 -4.55
N ALA A 41 10.48 -8.01 -3.80
CA ALA A 41 9.82 -6.71 -3.92
C ALA A 41 9.94 -6.19 -5.36
N PRO A 42 8.83 -5.80 -6.02
CA PRO A 42 8.86 -5.36 -7.41
C PRO A 42 9.83 -4.21 -7.70
N SER A 43 10.06 -3.33 -6.72
CA SER A 43 10.96 -2.18 -6.83
C SER A 43 12.43 -2.51 -6.55
N ALA A 44 12.76 -3.72 -6.05
CA ALA A 44 14.08 -4.06 -5.56
C ALA A 44 14.58 -5.46 -5.95
N ARG A 45 13.83 -6.17 -6.81
CA ARG A 45 14.14 -7.55 -7.22
C ARG A 45 15.57 -7.66 -7.76
N GLY A 46 16.36 -8.54 -7.14
CA GLY A 46 17.77 -8.78 -7.47
C GLY A 46 18.76 -7.74 -6.95
N ALA A 47 18.29 -6.63 -6.37
CA ALA A 47 19.15 -5.60 -5.79
C ALA A 47 19.31 -5.71 -4.26
N LEU A 48 18.40 -6.40 -3.58
CA LEU A 48 18.48 -6.65 -2.15
C LEU A 48 18.64 -8.13 -1.87
N THR A 49 19.45 -8.46 -0.86
CA THR A 49 19.64 -9.82 -0.37
C THR A 49 19.51 -9.81 1.14
N VAL A 50 18.64 -10.66 1.67
CA VAL A 50 18.52 -10.86 3.12
C VAL A 50 19.66 -11.75 3.55
N LEU A 51 20.54 -11.22 4.40
CA LEU A 51 21.69 -11.94 4.93
C LEU A 51 21.32 -12.77 6.13
N GLU A 52 20.59 -12.18 7.08
CA GLU A 52 20.23 -12.82 8.36
C GLU A 52 18.85 -12.37 8.82
N VAL A 53 18.09 -13.29 9.42
CA VAL A 53 16.84 -13.00 10.13
C VAL A 53 16.92 -13.59 11.53
N TYR A 54 16.66 -12.74 12.52
CA TYR A 54 16.59 -13.13 13.92
C TYR A 54 15.19 -12.92 14.46
N ARG A 55 14.72 -13.83 15.31
CA ARG A 55 13.57 -13.59 16.19
C ARG A 55 13.96 -12.59 17.27
N ALA A 56 13.15 -11.55 17.43
CA ALA A 56 13.34 -10.57 18.48
C ALA A 56 13.11 -11.20 19.86
N ASN A 57 14.03 -10.95 20.79
CA ASN A 57 13.88 -11.31 22.19
C ASN A 57 13.25 -10.12 22.89
N VAL A 58 11.92 -10.07 22.84
CA VAL A 58 11.14 -8.96 23.38
C VAL A 58 10.70 -9.30 24.81
N PRO A 59 10.99 -8.43 25.80
CA PRO A 59 10.48 -8.54 27.16
C PRO A 59 8.96 -8.70 27.25
N ASP A 60 8.49 -9.46 28.25
CA ASP A 60 7.06 -9.77 28.40
C ASP A 60 6.21 -8.57 28.80
N ASP A 61 6.81 -7.55 29.43
CA ASP A 61 6.16 -6.27 29.73
C ASP A 61 5.82 -5.49 28.45
N LEU A 62 6.68 -5.53 27.43
CA LEU A 62 6.38 -4.93 26.12
C LEU A 62 5.27 -5.68 25.38
N LYS A 63 5.29 -7.02 25.41
CA LYS A 63 4.18 -7.83 24.85
C LYS A 63 2.86 -7.53 25.57
N SER A 64 2.90 -7.48 26.90
CA SER A 64 1.73 -7.16 27.73
C SER A 64 1.21 -5.74 27.48
N SER A 65 2.12 -4.77 27.27
CA SER A 65 1.77 -3.40 26.91
C SER A 65 1.08 -3.33 25.55
N TRP A 66 1.56 -4.09 24.57
CA TRP A 66 0.93 -4.19 23.25
C TRP A 66 -0.47 -4.80 23.32
N GLU A 67 -0.65 -5.91 24.06
CA GLU A 67 -1.97 -6.52 24.27
C GLU A 67 -2.93 -5.58 25.01
N THR A 68 -2.42 -4.82 25.98
CA THR A 68 -3.21 -3.81 26.70
C THR A 68 -3.68 -2.71 25.75
N GLU A 69 -2.80 -2.21 24.87
CA GLU A 69 -3.15 -1.17 23.90
C GLU A 69 -4.12 -1.68 22.83
N LYS A 70 -3.97 -2.94 22.38
CA LYS A 70 -4.95 -3.61 21.52
C LYS A 70 -6.34 -3.61 22.17
N ARG A 71 -6.44 -4.06 23.43
CA ARG A 71 -7.73 -4.09 24.15
C ARG A 71 -8.34 -2.70 24.29
N LYS A 72 -7.54 -1.67 24.60
CA LYS A 72 -8.03 -0.28 24.65
C LYS A 72 -8.65 0.16 23.32
N LEU A 73 -8.05 -0.23 22.19
CA LEU A 73 -8.59 0.07 20.87
C LEU A 73 -9.92 -0.66 20.61
N GLU A 74 -10.05 -1.91 21.08
CA GLU A 74 -11.28 -2.72 21.01
C GLU A 74 -12.38 -2.15 21.90
N ASP A 75 -12.08 -1.81 23.16
CA ASP A 75 -13.02 -1.18 24.11
C ASP A 75 -13.54 0.15 23.57
N ARG A 76 -12.65 0.93 22.96
CA ARG A 76 -12.98 2.22 22.35
C ARG A 76 -13.97 2.09 21.19
N ASN A 77 -13.89 1.00 20.43
CA ASN A 77 -14.85 0.72 19.37
C ASN A 77 -16.25 0.37 19.91
N LEU A 78 -16.30 -0.29 21.06
CA LEU A 78 -17.56 -0.63 21.72
C LEU A 78 -18.21 0.58 22.39
N ASN A 79 -17.46 1.67 22.59
CA ASN A 79 -17.97 2.89 23.19
C ASN A 79 -18.74 3.75 22.16
N PRO A 80 -20.07 3.89 22.27
CA PRO A 80 -20.87 4.71 21.34
C PRO A 80 -20.55 6.21 21.42
N ASP A 81 -20.01 6.68 22.54
CA ASP A 81 -19.64 8.08 22.76
C ASP A 81 -18.25 8.42 22.20
N PHE A 82 -17.47 7.40 21.81
CA PHE A 82 -16.17 7.67 21.22
C PHE A 82 -16.34 8.24 19.80
N PRO A 83 -15.67 9.36 19.46
CA PRO A 83 -15.79 9.96 18.14
C PRO A 83 -15.41 8.96 17.03
N LYS A 84 -16.24 8.89 16.00
CA LYS A 84 -15.97 8.09 14.81
C LYS A 84 -15.28 8.96 13.75
N PRO A 85 -14.42 8.37 12.91
CA PRO A 85 -13.86 9.07 11.75
C PRO A 85 -14.96 9.61 10.85
N ASP A 86 -14.90 10.90 10.57
CA ASP A 86 -15.86 11.61 9.73
C ASP A 86 -15.28 11.98 8.35
N TRP A 87 -14.03 11.61 8.05
CA TRP A 87 -13.42 11.85 6.73
C TRP A 87 -14.18 11.21 5.56
N GLN A 88 -15.03 10.21 5.82
CA GLN A 88 -15.90 9.60 4.81
C GLN A 88 -17.12 10.46 4.48
N ASP A 89 -17.70 11.07 5.52
CA ASP A 89 -18.97 11.79 5.44
C ASP A 89 -18.77 13.29 5.22
N ARG A 90 -17.59 13.80 5.55
CA ARG A 90 -17.30 15.22 5.48
C ARG A 90 -17.34 15.71 4.04
N GLU A 91 -18.15 16.74 3.81
CA GLU A 91 -18.08 17.51 2.57
C GLU A 91 -16.78 18.34 2.56
N PRO A 92 -15.99 18.28 1.48
CA PRO A 92 -14.90 19.22 1.27
C PRO A 92 -15.41 20.66 1.32
N SER A 93 -14.52 21.59 1.68
CA SER A 93 -14.82 23.01 1.86
C SER A 93 -15.73 23.59 0.78
N ASN A 94 -16.63 24.48 1.20
CA ASN A 94 -17.52 25.26 0.33
C ASN A 94 -16.75 25.85 -0.86
N GLY A 95 -17.24 25.63 -2.09
CA GLY A 95 -16.63 26.14 -3.32
C GLY A 95 -15.87 25.12 -4.16
N ILE A 96 -15.75 23.86 -3.70
CA ILE A 96 -15.27 22.74 -4.53
C ILE A 96 -16.47 22.09 -5.23
N ASP A 97 -16.36 21.85 -6.53
CA ASP A 97 -17.41 21.17 -7.31
C ASP A 97 -17.58 19.70 -6.90
N GLU A 98 -18.76 19.14 -7.16
CA GLU A 98 -19.12 17.79 -6.70
C GLU A 98 -18.22 16.69 -7.30
N GLU A 99 -17.70 16.88 -8.51
CA GLU A 99 -16.81 15.92 -9.15
C GLU A 99 -15.46 15.87 -8.42
N THR A 100 -14.89 17.03 -8.09
CA THR A 100 -13.68 17.12 -7.28
C THR A 100 -13.90 16.54 -5.88
N LYS A 101 -15.06 16.78 -5.25
CA LYS A 101 -15.38 16.19 -3.93
C LYS A 101 -15.39 14.66 -3.97
N GLN A 102 -16.05 14.08 -4.97
CA GLN A 102 -16.07 12.64 -5.18
C GLN A 102 -14.68 12.08 -5.47
N CYS A 103 -13.86 12.82 -6.22
CA CYS A 103 -12.47 12.44 -6.48
C CYS A 103 -11.66 12.31 -5.19
N LEU A 104 -11.70 13.31 -4.31
CA LEU A 104 -10.98 13.31 -3.03
C LEU A 104 -11.44 12.17 -2.11
N ARG A 105 -12.76 11.91 -2.05
CA ARG A 105 -13.30 10.79 -1.29
C ARG A 105 -12.76 9.45 -1.82
N ARG A 106 -12.77 9.28 -3.15
CA ARG A 106 -12.25 8.08 -3.81
C ARG A 106 -10.77 7.83 -3.52
N GLU A 107 -9.95 8.87 -3.48
CA GLU A 107 -8.52 8.75 -3.13
C GLU A 107 -8.32 8.29 -1.70
N ARG A 108 -9.05 8.88 -0.75
CA ARG A 108 -8.99 8.49 0.66
C ARG A 108 -9.41 7.03 0.87
N GLU A 109 -10.46 6.60 0.19
CA GLU A 109 -10.88 5.19 0.18
C GLU A 109 -9.79 4.26 -0.36
N GLU A 110 -9.14 4.62 -1.47
CA GLU A 110 -8.06 3.84 -2.08
C GLU A 110 -6.85 3.72 -1.15
N VAL A 111 -6.43 4.83 -0.52
CA VAL A 111 -5.36 4.82 0.49
C VAL A 111 -5.76 3.95 1.68
N ALA A 112 -6.96 4.10 2.23
CA ALA A 112 -7.41 3.27 3.35
C ALA A 112 -7.43 1.77 2.96
N TRP A 113 -7.91 1.44 1.77
CA TRP A 113 -8.00 0.06 1.27
C TRP A 113 -6.62 -0.63 1.15
N GLN A 114 -5.58 0.11 0.76
CA GLN A 114 -4.20 -0.40 0.72
C GLN A 114 -3.71 -0.87 2.11
N LEU A 115 -4.08 -0.18 3.19
CA LEU A 115 -3.76 -0.65 4.54
C LEU A 115 -4.64 -1.83 4.94
N LEU A 116 -5.94 -1.77 4.67
CA LEU A 116 -6.90 -2.80 5.06
C LEU A 116 -6.57 -4.17 4.47
N THR A 117 -6.19 -4.23 3.19
CA THR A 117 -5.81 -5.47 2.49
C THR A 117 -4.54 -6.12 3.04
N MET A 118 -3.68 -5.35 3.70
CA MET A 118 -2.46 -5.82 4.33
C MET A 118 -2.64 -6.11 5.83
N SER A 119 -3.88 -6.01 6.33
CA SER A 119 -4.18 -6.06 7.76
C SER A 119 -5.10 -7.21 8.11
N GLN A 120 -4.76 -7.91 9.18
CA GLN A 120 -5.60 -8.92 9.81
C GLN A 120 -6.57 -8.26 10.79
N LYS A 121 -7.86 -8.58 10.69
CA LYS A 121 -8.89 -8.16 11.64
C LYS A 121 -8.94 -9.11 12.85
N HIS A 122 -9.02 -8.55 14.05
CA HIS A 122 -9.21 -9.26 15.32
C HIS A 122 -10.70 -9.29 15.71
N GLU A 123 -11.06 -10.18 16.62
CA GLU A 123 -12.45 -10.37 17.09
C GLU A 123 -13.07 -9.08 17.64
N GLY A 124 -12.32 -8.26 18.39
CA GLY A 124 -12.76 -6.95 18.90
C GLY A 124 -12.81 -5.83 17.86
N GLY A 125 -12.55 -6.14 16.60
CA GLY A 125 -12.57 -5.21 15.46
C GLY A 125 -11.26 -4.46 15.22
N ALA A 126 -10.32 -4.46 16.18
CA ALA A 126 -8.98 -3.96 15.96
C ALA A 126 -8.32 -4.68 14.77
N ARG A 127 -7.36 -4.02 14.14
CA ARG A 127 -6.61 -4.57 13.01
C ARG A 127 -5.12 -4.57 13.33
N SER A 128 -4.40 -5.54 12.78
CA SER A 128 -2.94 -5.56 12.85
C SER A 128 -2.32 -5.86 11.51
N CYS A 129 -1.17 -5.28 11.24
CA CYS A 129 -0.36 -5.57 10.07
C CYS A 129 1.11 -5.65 10.44
N ARG A 130 1.90 -6.29 9.58
CA ARG A 130 3.35 -6.26 9.70
C ARG A 130 3.87 -4.99 9.05
N VAL A 131 4.65 -4.25 9.82
CA VAL A 131 5.32 -3.03 9.38
C VAL A 131 6.83 -3.16 9.51
N TYR A 132 7.55 -2.32 8.78
CA TYR A 132 9.00 -2.29 8.74
C TYR A 132 9.53 -0.94 9.22
N HIS A 133 10.65 -0.97 9.93
CA HIS A 133 11.34 0.22 10.42
C HIS A 133 12.86 0.07 10.27
N GLY A 134 13.49 0.93 9.48
CA GLY A 134 14.94 0.87 9.26
C GLY A 134 15.72 1.51 10.39
N CYS A 135 16.82 0.87 10.79
CA CYS A 135 17.66 1.32 11.90
C CYS A 135 19.11 1.54 11.43
N PRO A 136 19.74 2.66 11.79
CA PRO A 136 21.07 3.02 11.28
C PRO A 136 22.19 2.11 11.81
N THR A 137 21.99 1.47 12.96
CA THR A 137 22.99 0.60 13.59
C THR A 137 22.32 -0.59 14.29
N PRO A 138 23.03 -1.72 14.45
CA PRO A 138 22.52 -2.85 15.22
C PRO A 138 22.21 -2.49 16.69
N LYS A 139 22.97 -1.57 17.29
CA LYS A 139 22.72 -1.07 18.66
C LYS A 139 21.36 -0.40 18.81
N VAL A 140 20.91 0.34 17.79
CA VAL A 140 19.56 0.94 17.78
C VAL A 140 18.48 -0.14 17.70
N VAL A 141 18.69 -1.14 16.85
CA VAL A 141 17.76 -2.29 16.72
C VAL A 141 17.57 -2.98 18.06
N GLU A 142 18.68 -3.28 18.74
CA GLU A 142 18.66 -3.92 20.05
C GLU A 142 18.00 -3.07 21.13
N SER A 143 18.27 -1.76 21.12
CA SER A 143 17.61 -0.85 22.04
C SER A 143 16.09 -0.92 21.86
N ILE A 144 15.61 -0.86 20.62
CA ILE A 144 14.16 -0.95 20.32
C ILE A 144 13.59 -2.30 20.77
N CYS A 145 14.29 -3.40 20.53
CA CYS A 145 13.82 -4.73 20.97
C CYS A 145 13.74 -4.85 22.50
N ARG A 146 14.64 -4.16 23.23
CA ARG A 146 14.70 -4.19 24.69
C ARG A 146 13.73 -3.22 25.35
N THR A 147 13.54 -2.03 24.79
CA THR A 147 12.82 -0.93 25.45
C THR A 147 11.53 -0.53 24.74
N GLY A 148 11.22 -1.15 23.60
CA GLY A 148 10.14 -0.72 22.72
C GLY A 148 10.56 0.44 21.81
N PHE A 149 9.66 0.80 20.91
CA PHE A 149 9.83 1.99 20.07
C PHE A 149 9.66 3.24 20.93
N ALA A 150 10.57 4.20 20.81
CA ALA A 150 10.43 5.50 21.46
C ALA A 150 9.93 6.54 20.46
N GLY A 151 8.96 7.34 20.88
CA GLY A 151 8.44 8.49 20.15
C GLY A 151 9.59 9.37 19.68
N ASN A 152 9.36 10.08 18.57
CA ASN A 152 10.43 10.73 17.84
C ASN A 152 11.16 11.77 18.73
N VAL A 153 12.33 11.40 19.28
CA VAL A 153 13.21 12.29 20.06
C VAL A 153 13.87 13.32 19.14
N GLN A 154 13.67 13.19 17.82
CA GLN A 154 14.19 14.11 16.83
C GLN A 154 13.55 15.50 16.97
N LYS A 155 14.38 16.55 16.89
CA LYS A 155 13.94 17.95 16.83
C LYS A 155 13.08 18.26 15.59
N THR A 156 13.06 17.35 14.62
CA THR A 156 12.39 17.55 13.33
C THR A 156 10.97 17.01 13.38
N LYS A 157 10.00 17.88 13.11
CA LYS A 157 8.59 17.50 12.98
C LYS A 157 8.41 16.52 11.81
N GLY A 158 7.74 15.40 12.08
CA GLY A 158 7.34 14.42 11.07
C GLY A 158 6.37 15.03 10.05
N TRP A 159 6.42 14.56 8.81
CA TRP A 159 5.67 15.12 7.68
C TRP A 159 4.16 14.85 7.76
N PHE A 160 3.79 13.64 8.12
CA PHE A 160 2.40 13.19 8.26
C PHE A 160 2.07 13.05 9.74
N GLY A 161 2.28 14.12 10.49
CA GLY A 161 1.96 14.18 11.91
C GLY A 161 3.10 13.83 12.88
N GLU A 162 2.77 13.96 14.16
CA GLU A 162 3.60 13.61 15.31
C GLU A 162 3.37 12.14 15.69
N GLY A 163 4.44 11.35 15.72
CA GLY A 163 4.36 9.94 16.11
C GLY A 163 5.56 9.09 15.66
N LEU A 164 5.40 7.79 15.80
CA LEU A 164 6.27 6.74 15.29
C LEU A 164 5.96 6.47 13.83
N TYR A 165 7.01 6.46 13.00
CA TYR A 165 6.92 6.19 11.57
C TYR A 165 7.33 4.76 11.26
N SER A 166 6.50 4.08 10.47
CA SER A 166 6.76 2.74 9.95
C SER A 166 6.18 2.63 8.54
N THR A 167 6.39 1.51 7.86
CA THR A 167 5.94 1.31 6.47
C THR A 167 5.52 -0.13 6.22
N LEU A 168 4.64 -0.37 5.25
CA LEU A 168 4.38 -1.73 4.73
C LEU A 168 5.43 -2.17 3.70
N ASN A 169 6.30 -1.26 3.25
CA ASN A 169 7.28 -1.52 2.20
C ASN A 169 8.69 -1.74 2.78
N ALA A 170 9.15 -2.99 2.80
CA ALA A 170 10.42 -3.34 3.42
C ALA A 170 11.65 -2.69 2.75
N PRO A 171 11.77 -2.62 1.40
CA PRO A 171 12.83 -1.87 0.73
C PRO A 171 12.86 -0.38 1.09
N TYR A 172 11.68 0.24 1.25
CA TYR A 172 11.58 1.64 1.68
C TYR A 172 12.08 1.83 3.11
N ALA A 173 11.75 0.92 4.03
CA ALA A 173 12.27 0.97 5.40
C ALA A 173 13.80 0.99 5.43
N LEU A 174 14.46 0.23 4.56
CA LEU A 174 15.92 0.14 4.47
C LEU A 174 16.59 1.51 4.25
N ARG A 175 15.89 2.47 3.62
CA ARG A 175 16.36 3.86 3.46
C ARG A 175 16.82 4.49 4.77
N TYR A 176 16.09 4.23 5.86
CA TYR A 176 16.40 4.76 7.19
C TYR A 176 17.59 4.03 7.83
N GLY A 177 17.75 2.73 7.55
CA GLY A 177 18.94 1.98 7.92
C GLY A 177 20.20 2.40 7.16
N LEU A 178 20.03 3.02 5.99
CA LEU A 178 21.11 3.52 5.12
C LEU A 178 21.35 5.03 5.27
N GLY A 179 20.84 5.65 6.34
CA GLY A 179 21.09 7.07 6.63
C GLY A 179 20.29 8.02 5.74
N MET A 180 18.98 7.75 5.57
CA MET A 180 18.06 8.56 4.77
C MET A 180 18.42 8.59 3.27
N ARG A 181 18.97 7.49 2.76
CA ARG A 181 19.43 7.32 1.38
C ARG A 181 18.78 6.07 0.81
N ASP A 182 18.19 6.16 -0.38
CA ASP A 182 17.56 5.00 -0.99
C ASP A 182 18.61 3.92 -1.27
N PHE A 183 18.20 2.65 -1.26
CA PHE A 183 19.15 1.54 -1.31
C PHE A 183 20.02 1.57 -2.58
N TRP A 184 19.46 2.00 -3.71
CA TRP A 184 20.19 2.14 -4.97
C TRP A 184 21.30 3.22 -4.92
N GLU A 185 21.28 4.13 -3.94
CA GLU A 185 22.37 5.10 -3.72
C GLU A 185 23.53 4.52 -2.89
N LYS A 186 23.40 3.29 -2.39
CA LYS A 186 24.33 2.65 -1.45
C LYS A 186 24.73 1.23 -1.88
N PRO A 187 25.28 1.05 -3.10
CA PRO A 187 25.70 -0.26 -3.58
C PRO A 187 26.72 -0.91 -2.64
N GLY A 188 26.56 -2.21 -2.39
CA GLY A 188 27.41 -3.00 -1.50
C GLY A 188 27.31 -2.67 0.00
N LYS A 189 26.38 -1.80 0.40
CA LYS A 189 26.15 -1.48 1.82
C LYS A 189 25.16 -2.42 2.46
N GLU A 190 25.27 -2.54 3.77
CA GLU A 190 24.35 -3.29 4.61
C GLU A 190 23.50 -2.32 5.42
N GLY A 191 22.27 -2.73 5.72
CA GLY A 191 21.38 -2.00 6.62
C GLY A 191 20.56 -2.97 7.47
N TRP A 192 20.03 -2.44 8.57
CA TRP A 192 19.19 -3.19 9.51
C TRP A 192 17.75 -2.70 9.43
N VAL A 193 16.81 -3.65 9.47
CA VAL A 193 15.38 -3.38 9.50
C VAL A 193 14.73 -4.22 10.59
N ILE A 194 13.83 -3.61 11.35
CA ILE A 194 12.92 -4.33 12.24
C ILE A 194 11.64 -4.62 11.46
N ALA A 195 11.20 -5.87 11.45
CA ALA A 195 9.81 -6.20 11.16
C ALA A 195 9.05 -6.25 12.48
N ALA A 196 7.95 -5.51 12.57
CA ALA A 196 7.16 -5.34 13.78
C ALA A 196 5.67 -5.55 13.50
N LYS A 197 4.92 -5.88 14.55
CA LYS A 197 3.46 -5.98 14.53
C LYS A 197 2.86 -4.66 14.99
N LEU A 198 2.15 -3.98 14.10
CA LEU A 198 1.37 -2.80 14.42
C LEU A 198 -0.06 -3.21 14.77
N VAL A 199 -0.68 -2.55 15.75
CA VAL A 199 -2.14 -2.57 15.99
C VAL A 199 -2.75 -1.19 15.81
N TYR A 200 -3.93 -1.14 15.19
CA TYR A 200 -4.70 0.08 14.94
C TYR A 200 -6.20 -0.26 14.88
N PHE A 201 -7.07 0.75 14.86
CA PHE A 201 -8.51 0.54 14.71
C PHE A 201 -9.10 1.40 13.58
N HIS A 202 -8.94 2.71 13.69
CA HIS A 202 -9.36 3.70 12.71
C HIS A 202 -8.15 4.42 12.12
N VAL A 203 -8.10 4.42 10.79
CA VAL A 203 -7.07 5.10 10.01
C VAL A 203 -7.61 6.41 9.45
N TYR A 204 -6.77 7.45 9.52
CA TYR A 204 -6.93 8.64 8.69
C TYR A 204 -6.09 8.46 7.41
N PRO A 205 -6.72 8.26 6.24
CA PRO A 205 -6.01 8.14 4.97
C PRO A 205 -5.54 9.52 4.52
N VAL A 206 -4.24 9.77 4.58
CA VAL A 206 -3.62 11.03 4.18
C VAL A 206 -3.40 11.02 2.66
N THR A 207 -3.79 12.12 2.01
CA THR A 207 -3.76 12.32 0.56
C THR A 207 -3.06 13.65 0.22
N GLU A 208 -2.86 13.94 -1.05
CA GLU A 208 -2.31 15.24 -1.48
C GLU A 208 -3.17 16.42 -1.02
N ALA A 209 -4.50 16.23 -0.88
CA ALA A 209 -5.39 17.27 -0.37
C ALA A 209 -5.13 17.69 1.08
N ASP A 210 -4.32 16.93 1.83
CA ASP A 210 -3.87 17.29 3.18
C ASP A 210 -2.59 18.16 3.16
N ASN A 211 -2.04 18.48 1.98
CA ASN A 211 -0.92 19.40 1.83
C ASN A 211 -1.38 20.86 1.94
N SER A 212 -0.54 21.72 2.51
CA SER A 212 -0.80 23.18 2.53
C SER A 212 -0.52 23.81 1.17
N THR A 213 0.54 23.34 0.51
CA THR A 213 0.91 23.66 -0.87
C THR A 213 1.52 22.42 -1.50
N PRO A 214 1.66 22.32 -2.84
CA PRO A 214 2.30 21.16 -3.47
C PRO A 214 3.66 20.86 -2.83
N LEU A 215 3.84 19.63 -2.36
CA LEU A 215 5.05 19.16 -1.66
C LEU A 215 5.29 19.78 -0.26
N GLU A 216 4.28 20.41 0.33
CA GLU A 216 4.33 20.90 1.71
C GLU A 216 3.25 20.22 2.56
N PRO A 217 3.63 19.25 3.43
CA PRO A 217 2.67 18.50 4.22
C PRO A 217 1.92 19.39 5.23
N GLY A 218 0.61 19.53 5.07
CA GLY A 218 -0.24 20.31 5.98
C GLY A 218 -0.43 19.63 7.34
N LEU A 219 -0.03 18.36 7.48
CA LEU A 219 -0.07 17.59 8.73
C LEU A 219 1.24 17.64 9.52
N LYS A 220 2.26 18.36 9.04
CA LYS A 220 3.60 18.32 9.62
C LYS A 220 3.62 18.65 11.11
N GLY A 221 3.98 17.67 11.95
CA GLY A 221 4.01 17.77 13.40
C GLY A 221 2.65 17.96 14.09
N LYS A 222 1.53 17.73 13.39
CA LYS A 222 0.20 17.73 14.01
C LYS A 222 -0.05 16.40 14.72
N ARG A 223 -0.74 16.45 15.87
CA ARG A 223 -1.16 15.22 16.58
C ARG A 223 -2.18 14.44 15.75
N ILE A 224 -2.07 13.12 15.79
CA ILE A 224 -3.10 12.22 15.24
C ILE A 224 -4.45 12.53 15.90
N GLY A 225 -5.53 12.48 15.11
CA GLY A 225 -6.87 12.79 15.58
C GLY A 225 -7.25 14.27 15.52
N ARG A 226 -6.30 15.17 15.24
CA ARG A 226 -6.53 16.63 15.26
C ARG A 226 -6.62 17.29 13.89
N ALA A 227 -6.34 16.55 12.82
CA ALA A 227 -6.61 17.05 11.48
C ALA A 227 -8.12 17.05 11.23
N ASP A 228 -8.54 17.93 10.34
CA ASP A 228 -9.91 18.00 9.85
C ASP A 228 -10.32 16.65 9.23
N GLY A 229 -11.38 16.01 9.75
CA GLY A 229 -11.81 14.69 9.28
C GLY A 229 -11.11 13.50 9.99
N ALA A 230 -10.05 13.76 10.77
CA ALA A 230 -9.27 12.73 11.43
C ALA A 230 -9.77 12.38 12.84
N CYS A 231 -10.86 13.00 13.31
CA CYS A 231 -11.37 12.76 14.65
C CYS A 231 -11.65 11.26 14.84
N GLY A 232 -11.29 10.71 16.00
CA GLY A 232 -11.45 9.28 16.26
C GLY A 232 -10.39 8.35 15.64
N CYS A 233 -9.61 8.81 14.66
CA CYS A 233 -8.51 8.02 14.10
C CYS A 233 -7.35 7.86 15.10
N ASP A 234 -6.70 6.69 15.06
CA ASP A 234 -5.56 6.32 15.91
C ASP A 234 -4.27 6.09 15.12
N CYS A 235 -4.36 6.04 13.80
CA CYS A 235 -3.22 6.07 12.91
C CYS A 235 -3.45 6.99 11.70
N GLN A 236 -2.36 7.49 11.13
CA GLN A 236 -2.36 8.11 9.80
C GLN A 236 -1.69 7.15 8.83
N PHE A 237 -2.25 7.00 7.63
CA PHE A 237 -1.69 6.17 6.58
C PHE A 237 -1.61 6.93 5.28
N VAL A 238 -0.46 6.84 4.62
CA VAL A 238 -0.21 7.55 3.38
C VAL A 238 0.45 6.63 2.37
N CYS A 239 -0.02 6.70 1.13
CA CYS A 239 0.68 6.17 -0.03
C CYS A 239 1.66 7.24 -0.50
N VAL A 240 2.96 6.94 -0.48
CA VAL A 240 3.99 7.94 -0.78
C VAL A 240 4.73 7.68 -2.08
N ARG A 241 5.18 8.78 -2.68
CA ARG A 241 6.04 8.79 -3.85
C ARG A 241 7.27 9.64 -3.60
N GLY A 242 8.40 9.20 -4.11
CA GLY A 242 9.65 9.92 -3.98
C GLY A 242 9.78 11.07 -4.98
N HIS A 243 10.33 12.19 -4.51
CA HIS A 243 10.66 13.39 -5.27
C HIS A 243 12.17 13.64 -5.19
N PRO A 244 12.83 13.96 -6.33
CA PRO A 244 14.26 14.25 -6.33
C PRO A 244 14.59 15.40 -5.36
N PRO A 245 15.84 15.53 -4.91
CA PRO A 245 16.26 16.66 -4.08
C PRO A 245 15.79 18.01 -4.65
N PHE A 246 15.14 18.83 -3.82
CA PHE A 246 14.66 20.17 -4.20
C PHE A 246 14.73 21.12 -3.01
N GLY A 247 14.84 22.43 -3.29
CA GLY A 247 14.98 23.45 -2.25
C GLY A 247 16.16 23.17 -1.32
N GLU A 248 15.90 23.12 -0.01
CA GLU A 248 16.92 22.84 1.01
C GLU A 248 17.16 21.33 1.24
N HIS A 249 16.37 20.45 0.62
CA HIS A 249 16.48 19.01 0.83
C HIS A 249 17.60 18.41 -0.02
N LYS A 250 18.66 17.93 0.64
CA LYS A 250 19.82 17.26 -0.01
C LYS A 250 19.55 15.82 -0.47
N ASN A 251 18.49 15.21 0.03
CA ASN A 251 18.11 13.82 -0.25
C ASN A 251 16.73 13.79 -0.92
N ARG A 252 16.41 12.66 -1.58
CA ARG A 252 15.04 12.38 -2.04
C ARG A 252 14.06 12.49 -0.88
N THR A 253 12.93 13.15 -1.11
CA THR A 253 11.84 13.30 -0.14
C THR A 253 10.62 12.49 -0.58
N TYR A 254 9.73 12.15 0.34
CA TYR A 254 8.59 11.29 0.05
C TYR A 254 7.30 12.00 0.46
N HIS A 255 6.41 12.20 -0.52
CA HIS A 255 5.17 12.98 -0.39
C HIS A 255 3.96 12.09 -0.64
N ALA A 256 2.79 12.51 -0.17
CA ALA A 256 1.54 11.85 -0.55
C ALA A 256 1.41 11.81 -2.08
N CYS A 257 0.96 10.67 -2.62
CA CYS A 257 0.77 10.52 -4.06
C CYS A 257 -0.28 11.50 -4.57
N GLU A 258 -0.02 12.09 -5.74
CA GLU A 258 -1.05 12.83 -6.49
C GLU A 258 -2.10 11.86 -7.05
N HIS A 259 -3.26 12.39 -7.45
CA HIS A 259 -4.32 11.61 -8.09
C HIS A 259 -3.77 10.73 -9.22
N GLY A 260 -4.09 9.44 -9.18
CA GLY A 260 -3.74 8.47 -10.22
C GLY A 260 -2.26 8.05 -10.27
N GLN A 261 -1.40 8.61 -9.41
CA GLN A 261 -0.02 8.17 -9.32
C GLN A 261 0.09 6.79 -8.66
N ARG A 262 1.05 5.99 -9.14
CA ARG A 262 1.41 4.74 -8.46
C ARG A 262 2.30 5.05 -7.25
N PRO A 263 2.00 4.51 -6.05
CA PRO A 263 2.88 4.67 -4.90
C PRO A 263 4.20 3.90 -5.08
N GLU A 264 5.28 4.48 -4.57
CA GLU A 264 6.58 3.82 -4.45
C GLU A 264 6.68 3.09 -3.09
N ALA A 265 6.05 3.64 -2.06
CA ALA A 265 6.03 3.09 -0.71
C ALA A 265 4.78 3.56 0.06
N THR A 266 4.74 3.25 1.35
CA THR A 266 3.72 3.71 2.28
C THR A 266 4.37 4.27 3.53
N GLU A 267 3.69 5.15 4.26
CA GLU A 267 4.04 5.46 5.64
C GLU A 267 2.81 5.30 6.54
N ILE A 268 3.06 4.76 7.73
CA ILE A 268 2.09 4.65 8.80
C ILE A 268 2.64 5.41 10.00
N VAL A 269 1.82 6.30 10.56
CA VAL A 269 2.15 7.10 11.75
C VAL A 269 1.21 6.74 12.88
N VAL A 270 1.76 6.40 14.04
CA VAL A 270 1.00 6.18 15.28
C VAL A 270 1.58 7.00 16.42
N ASN A 271 0.72 7.44 17.35
CA ASN A 271 1.12 8.31 18.45
C ASN A 271 1.28 7.58 19.79
N GLN A 272 1.09 6.26 19.82
CA GLN A 272 1.27 5.42 21.00
C GLN A 272 2.33 4.36 20.72
N GLU A 273 3.39 4.36 21.53
CA GLU A 273 4.54 3.47 21.39
C GLU A 273 4.17 2.00 21.51
N ALA A 274 3.29 1.68 22.46
CA ALA A 274 2.80 0.34 22.70
C ALA A 274 2.02 -0.27 21.52
N ARG A 275 1.70 0.49 20.47
CA ARG A 275 1.02 -0.04 19.27
C ARG A 275 1.94 -0.83 18.35
N ILE A 276 3.26 -0.71 18.51
CA ILE A 276 4.23 -1.38 17.64
C ILE A 276 5.08 -2.33 18.48
N LEU A 277 5.02 -3.61 18.16
CA LEU A 277 5.79 -4.67 18.84
C LEU A 277 6.85 -5.24 17.89
N PRO A 278 8.16 -5.13 18.19
CA PRO A 278 9.20 -5.79 17.38
C PRO A 278 8.99 -7.32 17.30
N GLU A 279 9.12 -7.91 16.12
CA GLU A 279 9.03 -9.37 15.94
C GLU A 279 10.35 -9.96 15.43
N TYR A 280 10.99 -9.28 14.47
CA TYR A 280 12.20 -9.78 13.81
C TYR A 280 13.23 -8.67 13.55
N LEU A 281 14.51 -9.05 13.57
CA LEU A 281 15.63 -8.24 13.15
C LEU A 281 16.13 -8.79 11.82
N ILE A 282 16.26 -7.93 10.81
CA ILE A 282 16.58 -8.33 9.44
C ILE A 282 17.83 -7.57 9.00
N LYS A 283 18.88 -8.32 8.66
CA LYS A 283 20.09 -7.78 8.06
C LYS A 283 19.99 -7.90 6.55
N VAL A 284 20.08 -6.78 5.84
CA VAL A 284 19.93 -6.72 4.38
C VAL A 284 21.16 -6.14 3.75
N GLN A 285 21.62 -6.73 2.65
CA GLN A 285 22.68 -6.21 1.81
C GLN A 285 22.11 -5.67 0.50
N VAL A 286 22.62 -4.51 0.10
CA VAL A 286 22.43 -3.96 -1.24
C VAL A 286 23.46 -4.57 -2.18
N THR A 287 23.03 -4.99 -3.37
CA THR A 287 23.91 -5.45 -4.45
C THR A 287 25.08 -4.49 -4.69
N GLY A 288 26.24 -5.05 -5.02
CA GLY A 288 27.40 -4.28 -5.49
C GLY A 288 27.27 -3.83 -6.95
N ASP A 289 26.27 -4.33 -7.69
CA ASP A 289 26.05 -3.97 -9.10
C ASP A 289 25.48 -2.55 -9.22
N VAL A 290 26.39 -1.59 -9.45
CA VAL A 290 26.05 -0.17 -9.67
C VAL A 290 25.13 0.02 -10.87
N GLY A 291 25.28 -0.79 -11.92
CA GLY A 291 24.46 -0.69 -13.13
C GLY A 291 23.01 -1.12 -12.88
N LEU A 292 22.80 -2.17 -12.09
CA LEU A 292 21.46 -2.56 -11.63
C LEU A 292 20.83 -1.47 -10.75
N CYS A 293 21.58 -0.94 -9.79
CA CYS A 293 21.10 0.17 -8.94
C CYS A 293 20.65 1.38 -9.75
N GLN A 294 21.44 1.80 -10.76
CA GLN A 294 21.08 2.90 -11.66
C GLN A 294 19.80 2.60 -12.47
N LYS A 295 19.63 1.37 -12.97
CA LYS A 295 18.41 0.96 -13.67
C LYS A 295 17.19 1.02 -12.76
N ILE A 296 17.31 0.58 -11.51
CA ILE A 296 16.23 0.65 -10.52
C ILE A 296 15.90 2.11 -10.19
N GLN A 297 16.90 2.96 -10.01
CA GLN A 297 16.68 4.39 -9.80
C GLN A 297 15.88 5.01 -10.95
N MET A 298 16.33 4.82 -12.20
CA MET A 298 15.62 5.32 -13.38
C MET A 298 14.19 4.77 -13.46
N ALA A 299 14.01 3.47 -13.19
CA ALA A 299 12.68 2.87 -13.17
C ALA A 299 11.78 3.51 -12.10
N SER A 300 12.29 3.73 -10.89
CA SER A 300 11.56 4.41 -9.80
C SER A 300 11.18 5.84 -10.18
N GLU A 301 12.11 6.58 -10.81
CA GLU A 301 11.89 7.96 -11.25
C GLU A 301 10.85 8.09 -12.36
N HIS A 302 10.75 7.12 -13.27
CA HIS A 302 9.85 7.20 -14.43
C HIS A 302 8.55 6.41 -14.29
N TRP A 303 8.53 5.32 -13.52
CA TRP A 303 7.41 4.39 -13.53
C TRP A 303 6.21 4.91 -12.76
N GLY A 304 5.06 5.04 -13.44
CA GLY A 304 3.80 5.44 -12.81
C GLY A 304 3.70 6.93 -12.49
N ARG A 305 4.65 7.76 -12.96
CA ARG A 305 4.36 9.19 -13.14
C ARG A 305 3.43 9.31 -14.32
N HIS A 306 2.37 10.11 -14.19
CA HIS A 306 1.68 10.58 -15.37
C HIS A 306 2.72 11.28 -16.23
N SER A 307 2.85 10.88 -17.50
CA SER A 307 3.37 11.79 -18.49
C SER A 307 2.45 13.00 -18.38
N ARG A 308 2.91 14.04 -17.68
CA ARG A 308 2.35 15.37 -17.86
C ARG A 308 2.53 15.56 -19.35
N ALA A 309 1.47 15.30 -20.12
CA ALA A 309 1.41 15.73 -21.50
C ALA A 309 1.78 17.20 -21.36
N SER A 310 2.93 17.55 -21.92
CA SER A 310 3.39 18.92 -22.04
C SER A 310 2.18 19.69 -22.53
N VAL A 311 1.48 20.37 -21.62
CA VAL A 311 0.52 21.39 -21.99
C VAL A 311 1.43 22.49 -22.48
N ALA A 312 1.85 22.33 -23.73
CA ALA A 312 2.48 23.37 -24.49
C ALA A 312 1.50 24.53 -24.38
N SER A 313 2.00 25.60 -23.79
CA SER A 313 1.36 26.89 -23.66
C SER A 313 0.91 27.37 -25.04
N GLY A 314 -0.32 27.00 -25.41
CA GLY A 314 -1.06 27.55 -26.53
C GLY A 314 -2.32 28.22 -25.95
N PRO A 315 -2.57 29.50 -26.25
CA PRO A 315 -3.84 30.11 -25.91
C PRO A 315 -4.88 29.61 -26.92
N SER A 316 -5.79 28.74 -26.49
CA SER A 316 -7.00 28.47 -27.26
C SER A 316 -8.14 28.03 -26.36
N ASP A 317 -9.24 28.74 -26.54
CA ASP A 317 -10.53 28.64 -25.90
C ASP A 317 -11.12 27.23 -25.78
N GLY A 318 -11.90 27.06 -24.71
CA GLY A 318 -13.10 26.21 -24.63
C GLY A 318 -13.03 24.81 -25.23
N GLY A 319 -12.77 23.79 -24.39
CA GLY A 319 -12.89 22.40 -24.84
C GLY A 319 -12.75 21.33 -23.77
N SER A 320 -13.90 20.93 -23.19
CA SER A 320 -14.31 19.56 -22.84
C SER A 320 -13.43 18.68 -21.91
N THR A 321 -13.95 18.40 -20.71
CA THR A 321 -13.44 17.50 -19.66
C THR A 321 -13.60 15.99 -19.92
N THR A 322 -13.80 15.51 -21.15
CA THR A 322 -14.17 14.09 -21.40
C THR A 322 -13.00 13.08 -21.44
N ALA A 323 -11.74 13.49 -21.30
CA ALA A 323 -10.59 12.62 -21.60
C ALA A 323 -10.19 11.64 -20.46
N GLN A 324 -10.55 11.90 -19.20
CA GLN A 324 -10.04 11.10 -18.07
C GLN A 324 -10.85 9.84 -17.75
N ASN A 325 -12.10 9.74 -18.21
CA ASN A 325 -12.94 8.54 -18.03
C ASN A 325 -12.61 7.37 -19.01
N GLN A 326 -11.66 7.55 -19.94
CA GLN A 326 -11.40 6.57 -21.01
C GLN A 326 -10.50 5.39 -20.62
N LYS A 327 -9.69 5.46 -19.56
CA LYS A 327 -8.81 4.33 -19.19
C LYS A 327 -9.55 3.15 -18.57
N GLY A 328 -10.63 3.39 -17.82
CA GLY A 328 -11.46 2.34 -17.22
C GLY A 328 -12.35 1.58 -18.22
N ILE A 329 -12.34 1.98 -19.49
CA ILE A 329 -13.09 1.37 -20.60
C ILE A 329 -12.20 0.38 -21.39
N GLN A 330 -10.88 0.33 -21.12
CA GLN A 330 -9.93 -0.40 -21.96
C GLN A 330 -10.08 -1.93 -21.96
N TYR A 331 -10.30 -2.59 -20.81
CA TYR A 331 -10.28 -4.06 -20.81
C TYR A 331 -11.58 -4.68 -21.30
N ASP A 332 -12.72 -4.05 -21.04
CA ASP A 332 -14.00 -4.48 -21.63
C ASP A 332 -13.95 -4.38 -23.17
N GLN A 333 -13.50 -3.24 -23.70
CA GLN A 333 -13.34 -3.06 -25.15
C GLN A 333 -12.32 -4.04 -25.74
N LYS A 334 -11.20 -4.25 -25.05
CA LYS A 334 -10.16 -5.19 -25.50
C LYS A 334 -10.64 -6.63 -25.47
N LEU A 335 -11.41 -7.02 -24.45
CA LEU A 335 -12.02 -8.34 -24.37
C LEU A 335 -13.00 -8.54 -25.52
N MET A 336 -13.89 -7.56 -25.77
CA MET A 336 -14.80 -7.58 -26.92
C MET A 336 -14.06 -7.73 -28.25
N GLN A 337 -12.95 -7.01 -28.45
CA GLN A 337 -12.13 -7.13 -29.66
C GLN A 337 -11.48 -8.52 -29.81
N LEU A 338 -10.98 -9.10 -28.72
CA LEU A 338 -10.37 -10.43 -28.75
C LEU A 338 -11.40 -11.53 -29.01
N VAL A 339 -12.58 -11.44 -28.39
CA VAL A 339 -13.70 -12.37 -28.62
C VAL A 339 -14.19 -12.27 -30.08
N LYS A 340 -14.38 -11.06 -30.60
CA LYS A 340 -14.71 -10.82 -32.01
C LYS A 340 -13.68 -11.45 -32.96
N LYS A 341 -12.39 -11.30 -32.66
CA LYS A 341 -11.31 -11.89 -33.46
C LYS A 341 -11.34 -13.42 -33.41
N ALA A 342 -11.54 -14.01 -32.22
CA ALA A 342 -11.54 -15.46 -32.05
C ALA A 342 -12.74 -16.14 -32.69
N LEU A 343 -13.90 -15.49 -32.73
CA LEU A 343 -15.12 -16.02 -33.35
C LEU A 343 -15.18 -15.83 -34.87
N GLY A 344 -14.33 -14.98 -35.45
CA GLY A 344 -14.38 -14.63 -36.88
C GLY A 344 -15.66 -13.87 -37.29
N ARG A 345 -16.47 -13.41 -36.33
CA ARG A 345 -17.71 -12.64 -36.53
C ARG A 345 -17.89 -11.63 -35.40
N ALA A 346 -18.64 -10.56 -35.66
CA ALA A 346 -19.04 -9.64 -34.60
C ALA A 346 -19.92 -10.39 -33.58
N PRO A 347 -19.77 -10.16 -32.26
CA PRO A 347 -20.72 -10.65 -31.28
C PRO A 347 -22.11 -10.15 -31.68
N THR A 348 -23.08 -11.06 -31.81
CA THR A 348 -24.46 -10.67 -32.06
C THR A 348 -24.96 -9.90 -30.85
N GLU A 349 -25.28 -8.61 -31.03
CA GLU A 349 -26.10 -7.87 -30.08
C GLU A 349 -27.45 -8.56 -30.03
N THR A 350 -27.66 -9.38 -29.01
CA THR A 350 -29.00 -9.87 -28.69
C THR A 350 -29.80 -8.66 -28.23
N ALA A 351 -30.80 -8.29 -29.03
CA ALA A 351 -31.81 -7.31 -28.65
C ALA A 351 -32.34 -7.65 -27.26
N GLU A 352 -32.47 -6.62 -26.43
CA GLU A 352 -32.95 -6.67 -25.05
C GLU A 352 -34.14 -7.64 -24.93
N ALA A 353 -33.97 -8.69 -24.12
CA ALA A 353 -35.09 -9.54 -23.77
C ALA A 353 -36.03 -8.73 -22.86
N GLU A 354 -37.22 -8.39 -23.37
CA GLU A 354 -38.32 -7.88 -22.56
C GLU A 354 -38.57 -8.86 -21.40
N THR A 355 -38.20 -8.45 -20.20
CA THR A 355 -38.58 -9.11 -18.95
C THR A 355 -40.09 -9.02 -18.79
N ALA A 356 -40.76 -10.17 -18.93
CA ALA A 356 -42.16 -10.33 -18.53
C ALA A 356 -42.27 -10.15 -17.01
N GLU A 357 -43.06 -9.15 -16.59
CA GLU A 357 -43.48 -8.96 -15.20
C GLU A 357 -44.28 -10.17 -14.73
N ASN A 358 -43.77 -10.86 -13.72
CA ASN A 358 -44.62 -11.57 -12.77
C ASN A 358 -44.14 -11.24 -11.35
N ALA A 359 -45.08 -10.77 -10.54
CA ALA A 359 -44.89 -10.24 -9.21
C ALA A 359 -44.50 -11.34 -8.21
N GLU A 360 -43.30 -11.24 -7.64
CA GLU A 360 -43.04 -11.32 -6.20
C GLU A 360 -41.53 -11.14 -5.94
N THR A 361 -41.18 -10.08 -5.20
CA THR A 361 -39.88 -9.87 -4.49
C THR A 361 -38.61 -10.32 -5.21
N THR A 362 -38.02 -9.47 -6.07
CA THR A 362 -36.60 -9.62 -6.42
C THR A 362 -35.95 -8.29 -6.83
N ALA A 363 -34.71 -8.10 -6.38
CA ALA A 363 -33.85 -6.99 -6.75
C ALA A 363 -33.70 -6.90 -8.28
N THR A 364 -33.89 -5.70 -8.83
CA THR A 364 -33.62 -5.37 -10.23
C THR A 364 -32.19 -5.76 -10.61
N THR A 365 -32.09 -6.63 -11.59
CA THR A 365 -30.86 -7.33 -11.99
C THR A 365 -30.18 -6.56 -13.13
N GLU A 366 -29.07 -5.88 -12.86
CA GLU A 366 -28.22 -5.31 -13.93
C GLU A 366 -27.19 -6.37 -14.37
N THR A 367 -27.56 -7.23 -15.32
CA THR A 367 -26.60 -7.98 -16.14
C THR A 367 -26.27 -7.14 -17.38
N THR A 368 -25.00 -6.79 -17.56
CA THR A 368 -24.55 -6.21 -18.84
C THR A 368 -24.12 -7.36 -19.75
N ASP A 369 -25.08 -7.91 -20.49
CA ASP A 369 -24.82 -8.96 -21.47
C ASP A 369 -24.49 -8.32 -22.82
N VAL A 370 -23.27 -8.56 -23.33
CA VAL A 370 -22.85 -8.07 -24.65
C VAL A 370 -22.35 -9.26 -25.46
N GLY A 371 -23.29 -9.92 -26.16
CA GLY A 371 -22.99 -11.11 -26.97
C GLY A 371 -22.40 -12.26 -26.14
N ASP A 372 -21.24 -12.78 -26.55
CA ASP A 372 -20.54 -13.92 -25.91
C ASP A 372 -19.79 -13.56 -24.62
N ILE A 373 -20.06 -12.40 -24.00
CA ILE A 373 -19.43 -11.97 -22.75
C ILE A 373 -20.52 -11.67 -21.73
N HIS A 374 -20.57 -12.46 -20.66
CA HIS A 374 -21.56 -12.33 -19.59
C HIS A 374 -20.87 -12.09 -18.26
N TYR A 375 -21.08 -10.90 -17.68
CA TYR A 375 -20.57 -10.59 -16.34
C TYR A 375 -21.58 -11.02 -15.28
N ARG A 376 -21.14 -11.83 -14.32
CA ARG A 376 -21.93 -12.06 -13.10
C ARG A 376 -21.89 -10.84 -12.20
N LEU A 377 -22.95 -10.67 -11.41
CA LEU A 377 -23.00 -9.62 -10.40
C LEU A 377 -21.79 -9.74 -9.47
N PRO A 378 -21.06 -8.63 -9.23
CA PRO A 378 -19.94 -8.65 -8.31
C PRO A 378 -20.40 -9.10 -6.92
N LYS A 379 -19.78 -10.14 -6.39
CA LYS A 379 -20.03 -10.62 -5.02
C LYS A 379 -19.02 -9.97 -4.08
N HIS A 380 -19.48 -9.55 -2.91
CA HIS A 380 -18.58 -9.09 -1.87
C HIS A 380 -17.97 -10.32 -1.20
N GLN A 381 -16.64 -10.43 -1.20
CA GLN A 381 -15.91 -11.54 -0.60
C GLN A 381 -14.73 -10.96 0.20
N ASP A 382 -14.68 -11.31 1.48
CA ASP A 382 -13.72 -10.81 2.46
C ASP A 382 -13.67 -9.27 2.52
N ASP A 383 -12.64 -8.66 1.91
CA ASP A 383 -12.35 -7.23 1.92
C ASP A 383 -12.46 -6.57 0.51
N GLY A 384 -13.23 -7.17 -0.42
CA GLY A 384 -13.42 -6.59 -1.75
C GLY A 384 -14.58 -7.16 -2.56
N TRP A 385 -14.80 -6.58 -3.73
CA TRP A 385 -15.71 -7.06 -4.75
C TRP A 385 -14.95 -8.01 -5.69
N VAL A 386 -15.54 -9.17 -5.95
CA VAL A 386 -15.05 -10.13 -6.94
C VAL A 386 -16.11 -10.27 -8.02
N THR A 387 -15.67 -10.24 -9.28
CA THR A 387 -16.55 -10.43 -10.44
C THR A 387 -16.06 -11.63 -11.24
N THR A 388 -17.01 -12.39 -11.76
CA THR A 388 -16.75 -13.47 -12.73
C THR A 388 -17.24 -13.04 -14.10
N VAL A 389 -16.46 -13.29 -15.14
CA VAL A 389 -16.86 -13.10 -16.53
C VAL A 389 -16.89 -14.45 -17.25
N TYR A 390 -18.03 -14.82 -17.82
CA TYR A 390 -18.13 -15.92 -18.76
C TYR A 390 -17.79 -15.41 -20.15
N VAL A 391 -16.92 -16.14 -20.86
CA VAL A 391 -16.55 -15.81 -22.23
C VAL A 391 -16.82 -17.02 -23.13
N GLY A 392 -17.74 -16.89 -24.09
CA GLY A 392 -18.22 -17.98 -24.93
C GLY A 392 -17.10 -18.75 -25.64
N VAL A 393 -16.11 -18.05 -26.20
CA VAL A 393 -14.92 -18.67 -26.83
C VAL A 393 -14.09 -19.51 -25.86
N LEU A 394 -14.05 -19.13 -24.59
CA LEU A 394 -13.31 -19.89 -23.57
C LEU A 394 -14.13 -21.07 -23.04
N GLY A 395 -15.46 -21.05 -23.24
CA GLY A 395 -16.39 -22.07 -22.71
C GLY A 395 -16.37 -22.19 -21.18
N ARG A 396 -15.87 -21.16 -20.47
CA ARG A 396 -15.71 -21.19 -19.01
C ARG A 396 -15.77 -19.79 -18.40
N ASP A 397 -16.10 -19.79 -17.12
CA ASP A 397 -16.01 -18.63 -16.23
C ASP A 397 -14.55 -18.25 -15.92
N VAL A 398 -14.26 -16.96 -15.88
CA VAL A 398 -12.98 -16.40 -15.45
C VAL A 398 -13.22 -15.43 -14.29
N GLU A 399 -12.68 -15.76 -13.12
CA GLU A 399 -12.81 -14.94 -11.92
C GLU A 399 -11.69 -13.90 -11.84
N GLY A 400 -12.06 -12.64 -11.62
CA GLY A 400 -11.14 -11.53 -11.35
C GLY A 400 -10.37 -11.68 -10.04
N ASP A 401 -9.44 -10.79 -9.78
CA ASP A 401 -8.91 -10.61 -8.43
C ASP A 401 -9.90 -9.78 -7.59
N PRO A 402 -9.92 -9.89 -6.26
CA PRO A 402 -10.67 -8.99 -5.39
C PRO A 402 -10.26 -7.53 -5.61
N GLN A 403 -11.25 -6.63 -5.73
CA GLN A 403 -11.04 -5.21 -6.00
C GLN A 403 -11.91 -4.33 -5.10
N PRO A 404 -11.51 -3.08 -4.81
CA PRO A 404 -12.26 -2.22 -3.90
C PRO A 404 -13.64 -1.80 -4.44
N ARG A 405 -13.87 -1.94 -5.75
CA ARG A 405 -15.09 -1.45 -6.41
C ARG A 405 -15.63 -2.47 -7.40
N LYS A 406 -16.95 -2.57 -7.51
CA LYS A 406 -17.67 -3.40 -8.51
C LYS A 406 -17.13 -3.23 -9.94
N LYS A 407 -16.88 -1.98 -10.37
CA LYS A 407 -16.32 -1.68 -11.71
C LYS A 407 -14.88 -2.17 -11.86
N ALA A 408 -14.05 -2.02 -10.83
CA ALA A 408 -12.67 -2.51 -10.84
C ALA A 408 -12.62 -4.05 -10.85
N ALA A 409 -13.49 -4.70 -10.08
CA ALA A 409 -13.66 -6.15 -10.06
C ALA A 409 -14.01 -6.68 -11.45
N ARG A 410 -14.94 -6.00 -12.14
CA ARG A 410 -15.28 -6.26 -13.55
C ARG A 410 -14.07 -6.13 -14.48
N GLN A 411 -13.30 -5.04 -14.36
CA GLN A 411 -12.08 -4.85 -15.17
C GLN A 411 -11.02 -5.92 -14.88
N SER A 412 -10.87 -6.35 -13.62
CA SER A 412 -9.93 -7.41 -13.24
C SER A 412 -10.31 -8.76 -13.86
N ALA A 413 -11.59 -9.12 -13.83
CA ALA A 413 -12.11 -10.30 -14.53
C ALA A 413 -11.87 -10.23 -16.04
N ALA A 414 -12.15 -9.06 -16.65
CA ALA A 414 -11.92 -8.82 -18.08
C ALA A 414 -10.44 -8.93 -18.46
N GLN A 415 -9.55 -8.41 -17.63
CA GLN A 415 -8.10 -8.45 -17.82
C GLN A 415 -7.57 -9.89 -17.79
N LYS A 416 -8.03 -10.71 -16.83
CA LYS A 416 -7.67 -12.13 -16.76
C LYS A 416 -8.18 -12.90 -17.97
N ALA A 417 -9.43 -12.66 -18.38
CA ALA A 417 -9.99 -13.28 -19.57
C ALA A 417 -9.20 -12.90 -20.85
N CYS A 418 -8.81 -11.63 -20.97
CA CYS A 418 -7.94 -11.17 -22.06
C CYS A 418 -6.58 -11.87 -22.06
N ALA A 419 -5.99 -12.16 -20.90
CA ALA A 419 -4.70 -12.85 -20.81
C ALA A 419 -4.79 -14.30 -21.30
N ILE A 420 -5.92 -14.98 -21.03
CA ILE A 420 -6.19 -16.35 -21.48
C ILE A 420 -6.45 -16.40 -23.00
N LEU A 421 -7.15 -15.41 -23.54
CA LEU A 421 -7.50 -15.35 -24.98
C LEU A 421 -6.34 -14.98 -25.90
N ARG A 422 -5.26 -14.40 -25.38
CA ARG A 422 -4.11 -14.09 -26.24
C ARG A 422 -3.44 -15.40 -26.65
N PRO A 423 -3.25 -15.65 -27.96
CA PRO A 423 -2.44 -16.77 -28.40
C PRO A 423 -1.01 -16.61 -27.82
N PRO A 424 -0.32 -17.72 -27.55
CA PRO A 424 1.07 -17.71 -27.09
C PRO A 424 2.00 -16.96 -28.03
#